data_AF-A0A086J4Y2-F1
#
_entry.id   AF-A0A086J4Y2-F1
#
_cell.length_a   1.000
_cell.length_b   1.000
_cell.length_c   1.000
_cell.angle_alpha   90.00
_cell.angle_beta   90.00
_cell.angle_gamma   90.00
#
_symmetry.space_group_name_H-M   'P 1'
#
loop_
_entity.id
_entity.type
_entity.pdbx_description
1 polymer ?
#
loop_
_entity_poly.entity_id
_entity_poly.type
_entity_poly.pdbx_seq_one_letter_code
_entity_poly.pdbx_strand_id
1 'polypeptide(L)'
;MQGSEKENLLGIYYRSIFPMDAIAKWLRYIKTREFSFTLQNDIYIRYITVNTADELAVRMAVDVPQKLDIGGVYLHKPAAVTTENMCMIKELVFDIDLTDYTRACCSDKDMCDKCMPLIKCAVEVLDNILRNVFGFCHILFVFSGGRGVHCWVSDAIAMTLTDRDRANIVDYISMLPKKNMPEIEAILKKYQDIMGLSEKALIGEVYSRLFPKLDANVSRQTKHLLKSPFCIHPRTGRVCVPIDIKEIDALRLEDIPTARDVVRKRDILDKYVKYFQQHASQIK
;
A
#
# COMPACT_ATOMS: atom_id res chain seq x y z
N MET A 1 1.39 -14.88 -18.88
CA MET A 1 2.71 -14.61 -19.49
C MET A 1 3.60 -15.82 -19.24
N GLN A 2 4.34 -16.28 -20.24
CA GLN A 2 5.36 -17.32 -20.03
C GLN A 2 6.47 -16.78 -19.10
N GLY A 3 7.14 -17.65 -18.35
CA GLY A 3 8.08 -17.25 -17.29
C GLY A 3 9.20 -16.32 -17.77
N SER A 4 9.79 -16.60 -18.94
CA SER A 4 10.91 -15.84 -19.50
C SER A 4 10.54 -14.43 -19.99
N GLU A 5 9.37 -14.25 -20.61
CA GLU A 5 8.89 -12.93 -21.05
C GLU A 5 8.65 -12.01 -19.86
N LYS A 6 8.07 -12.55 -18.79
CA LYS A 6 7.79 -11.81 -17.55
C LYS A 6 9.08 -11.35 -16.87
N GLU A 7 10.07 -12.22 -16.77
CA GLU A 7 11.36 -11.91 -16.17
C GLU A 7 12.11 -10.83 -16.96
N ASN A 8 12.10 -10.91 -18.30
CA ASN A 8 12.65 -9.87 -19.16
C ASN A 8 11.98 -8.51 -18.95
N LEU A 9 10.64 -8.46 -18.87
CA LEU A 9 9.93 -7.20 -18.59
C LEU A 9 10.29 -6.62 -17.22
N LEU A 10 10.33 -7.45 -16.17
CA LEU A 10 10.73 -7.00 -14.84
C LEU A 10 12.17 -6.50 -14.81
N GLY A 11 13.08 -7.18 -15.52
CA GLY A 11 14.47 -6.78 -15.63
C GLY A 11 14.63 -5.41 -16.31
N ILE A 12 13.85 -5.12 -17.36
CA ILE A 12 13.84 -3.78 -17.98
C ILE A 12 13.26 -2.74 -17.01
N TYR A 13 12.16 -3.08 -16.35
CA TYR A 13 11.48 -2.18 -15.42
C TYR A 13 12.38 -1.75 -14.25
N TYR A 14 13.00 -2.69 -13.56
CA TYR A 14 13.86 -2.37 -12.42
C TYR A 14 15.19 -1.72 -12.80
N ARG A 15 15.73 -1.99 -14.00
CA ARG A 15 16.97 -1.35 -14.49
C ARG A 15 16.79 0.09 -14.91
N SER A 16 15.59 0.51 -15.33
CA SER A 16 15.47 1.77 -16.07
C SER A 16 14.19 2.57 -15.82
N ILE A 17 13.25 2.08 -15.02
CA ILE A 17 11.93 2.71 -14.87
C ILE A 17 11.48 2.82 -13.41
N PHE A 18 11.80 1.85 -12.55
CA PHE A 18 11.46 1.94 -11.13
C PHE A 18 12.03 3.23 -10.50
N PRO A 19 11.22 4.05 -9.81
CA PRO A 19 11.63 5.39 -9.38
C PRO A 19 12.45 5.33 -8.07
N MET A 20 13.66 4.76 -8.15
CA MET A 20 14.49 4.47 -6.98
C MET A 20 14.81 5.72 -6.15
N ASP A 21 15.21 6.83 -6.78
CA ASP A 21 15.53 8.06 -6.07
C ASP A 21 14.34 8.61 -5.28
N ALA A 22 13.13 8.51 -5.86
CA ALA A 22 11.91 8.94 -5.18
C ALA A 22 11.62 8.03 -3.98
N ILE A 23 11.76 6.71 -4.14
CA ILE A 23 11.57 5.73 -3.05
C ILE A 23 12.58 5.98 -1.92
N ALA A 24 13.87 6.16 -2.24
CA ALA A 24 14.90 6.41 -1.25
C ALA A 24 14.66 7.74 -0.51
N LYS A 25 14.24 8.79 -1.22
CA LYS A 25 13.89 10.09 -0.63
C LYS A 25 12.69 9.99 0.29
N TRP A 26 11.65 9.25 -0.09
CA TRP A 26 10.48 8.98 0.75
C TRP A 26 10.87 8.23 2.04
N LEU A 27 11.69 7.18 1.93
CA LEU A 27 12.05 6.34 3.08
C LEU A 27 12.99 7.00 4.08
N ARG A 28 13.81 7.97 3.63
CA ARG A 28 14.82 8.75 4.39
C ARG A 28 15.94 7.91 5.01
N TYR A 29 15.58 6.93 5.84
CA TYR A 29 16.46 6.06 6.61
C TYR A 29 16.63 4.71 5.91
N ILE A 30 17.52 4.63 4.92
CA ILE A 30 17.73 3.38 4.14
C ILE A 30 18.83 2.48 4.70
N LYS A 31 19.81 3.04 5.43
CA LYS A 31 21.06 2.34 5.83
C LYS A 31 20.84 1.12 6.72
N THR A 32 19.87 1.21 7.62
CA THR A 32 19.50 0.14 8.57
C THR A 32 18.06 -0.31 8.38
N ARG A 33 17.47 0.02 7.23
CA ARG A 33 16.12 -0.44 6.87
C ARG A 33 16.17 -1.81 6.24
N GLU A 34 15.26 -2.66 6.69
CA GLU A 34 15.06 -3.96 6.08
C GLU A 34 14.28 -3.83 4.77
N PHE A 35 14.78 -4.50 3.73
CA PHE A 35 14.04 -4.86 2.55
C PHE A 35 13.95 -6.40 2.46
N SER A 36 12.92 -6.90 1.81
CA SER A 36 12.84 -8.32 1.43
C SER A 36 12.46 -8.49 -0.03
N PHE A 37 13.02 -9.50 -0.66
CA PHE A 37 12.69 -9.90 -2.02
C PHE A 37 12.00 -11.25 -2.02
N THR A 38 10.96 -11.38 -2.83
CA THR A 38 10.52 -12.69 -3.33
C THR A 38 10.99 -12.81 -4.77
N LEU A 39 11.82 -13.80 -5.07
CA LEU A 39 12.33 -14.07 -6.41
C LEU A 39 11.46 -15.10 -7.14
N GLN A 40 11.92 -15.55 -8.30
CA GLN A 40 11.30 -16.69 -9.00
C GLN A 40 11.33 -17.95 -8.12
N ASN A 41 10.36 -18.84 -8.33
CA ASN A 41 10.15 -20.07 -7.54
C ASN A 41 9.92 -19.80 -6.05
N ASP A 42 9.37 -18.63 -5.72
CA ASP A 42 9.02 -18.21 -4.36
C ASP A 42 10.21 -18.22 -3.37
N ILE A 43 11.45 -18.11 -3.88
CA ILE A 43 12.64 -17.93 -3.05
C ILE A 43 12.51 -16.59 -2.32
N TYR A 44 12.51 -16.64 -1.01
CA TYR A 44 12.28 -15.48 -0.16
C TYR A 44 13.56 -15.08 0.59
N ILE A 45 13.98 -13.83 0.40
CA ILE A 45 15.21 -13.26 0.98
C ILE A 45 14.81 -12.09 1.87
N ARG A 46 15.20 -12.15 3.15
CA ARG A 46 14.97 -11.10 4.15
C ARG A 46 16.25 -10.41 4.57
N TYR A 47 16.09 -9.34 5.35
CA TYR A 47 17.21 -8.60 5.96
C TYR A 47 18.18 -8.01 4.93
N ILE A 48 17.67 -7.72 3.73
CA ILE A 48 18.45 -6.98 2.73
C ILE A 48 18.61 -5.57 3.26
N THR A 49 19.85 -5.09 3.35
CA THR A 49 20.19 -3.71 3.71
C THR A 49 21.18 -3.15 2.72
N VAL A 50 21.06 -1.84 2.48
CA VAL A 50 21.88 -1.09 1.53
C VAL A 50 22.34 0.22 2.19
N ASN A 51 23.46 0.78 1.75
CA ASN A 51 23.91 2.08 2.22
C ASN A 51 23.35 3.25 1.40
N THR A 52 23.03 3.00 0.13
CA THR A 52 22.63 4.01 -0.85
C THR A 52 21.47 3.53 -1.72
N ALA A 53 20.80 4.47 -2.37
CA ALA A 53 19.76 4.20 -3.36
C ALA A 53 20.32 3.38 -4.54
N ASP A 54 21.53 3.71 -5.00
CA ASP A 54 22.23 3.01 -6.09
C ASP A 54 22.50 1.54 -5.77
N GLU A 55 22.91 1.23 -4.54
CA GLU A 55 23.11 -0.16 -4.10
C GLU A 55 21.81 -0.97 -4.21
N LEU A 56 20.67 -0.38 -3.83
CA LEU A 56 19.36 -1.03 -3.96
C LEU A 56 18.95 -1.17 -5.43
N ALA A 57 19.18 -0.14 -6.26
CA ALA A 57 18.90 -0.19 -7.70
C ALA A 57 19.69 -1.32 -8.38
N VAL A 58 21.00 -1.41 -8.13
CA VAL A 58 21.86 -2.47 -8.64
C VAL A 58 21.36 -3.83 -8.19
N ARG A 59 21.03 -3.97 -6.90
CA ARG A 59 20.52 -5.23 -6.36
C ARG A 59 19.19 -5.66 -7.00
N MET A 60 18.25 -4.73 -7.18
CA MET A 60 16.97 -5.00 -7.87
C MET A 60 17.16 -5.35 -9.34
N ALA A 61 18.11 -4.71 -10.02
CA ALA A 61 18.45 -4.98 -11.41
C ALA A 61 19.08 -6.37 -11.62
N VAL A 62 19.83 -6.86 -10.64
CA VAL A 62 20.47 -8.18 -10.67
C VAL A 62 19.49 -9.29 -10.27
N ASP A 63 18.78 -9.11 -9.15
CA ASP A 63 17.91 -10.15 -8.60
C ASP A 63 16.54 -10.23 -9.28
N VAL A 64 16.08 -9.15 -9.91
CA VAL A 64 14.79 -9.05 -10.61
C VAL A 64 13.61 -9.57 -9.76
N PRO A 65 13.35 -8.96 -8.59
CA PRO A 65 12.40 -9.51 -7.63
C PRO A 65 10.95 -9.49 -8.16
N GLN A 66 10.21 -10.58 -7.93
CA GLN A 66 8.77 -10.67 -8.16
C GLN A 66 7.98 -9.82 -7.15
N LYS A 67 8.53 -9.65 -5.94
CA LYS A 67 8.01 -8.76 -4.90
C LYS A 67 9.18 -8.10 -4.18
N LEU A 68 9.05 -6.81 -3.92
CA LEU A 68 9.88 -6.07 -2.96
C LEU A 68 8.97 -5.58 -1.84
N ASP A 69 9.32 -5.94 -0.61
CA ASP A 69 8.64 -5.48 0.60
C ASP A 69 9.59 -4.63 1.45
N ILE A 70 9.02 -3.65 2.14
CA ILE A 70 9.72 -2.66 2.96
C ILE A 70 9.40 -2.90 4.42
N GLY A 71 10.45 -3.07 5.22
CA GLY A 71 10.40 -3.30 6.66
C GLY A 71 10.68 -2.04 7.46
N GLY A 72 10.94 -2.22 8.75
CA GLY A 72 11.32 -1.12 9.62
C GLY A 72 12.80 -0.76 9.56
N VAL A 73 13.14 0.31 10.26
CA VAL A 73 14.50 0.80 10.47
C VAL A 73 15.01 0.27 11.80
N TYR A 74 16.15 -0.38 11.77
CA TYR A 74 16.75 -1.03 12.94
C TYR A 74 17.88 -0.19 13.53
N LEU A 75 18.27 -0.49 14.77
CA LEU A 75 19.41 0.13 15.45
C LEU A 75 20.73 -0.12 14.68
N HIS A 76 20.91 -1.34 14.21
CA HIS A 76 22.02 -1.78 13.37
C HIS A 76 21.47 -2.54 12.15
N LYS A 77 22.31 -2.78 11.13
CA LYS A 77 21.90 -3.58 9.97
C LYS A 77 21.39 -4.96 10.45
N PRO A 78 20.11 -5.30 10.24
CA PRO A 78 19.56 -6.57 10.70
C PRO A 78 20.13 -7.73 9.90
N ALA A 79 20.39 -8.84 10.60
CA ALA A 79 20.54 -10.18 10.02
C ALA A 79 19.50 -11.16 10.61
N ALA A 80 18.97 -10.81 11.78
CA ALA A 80 17.81 -11.39 12.45
C ALA A 80 17.20 -10.31 13.35
N VAL A 81 15.94 -10.48 13.78
CA VAL A 81 15.35 -9.65 14.84
C VAL A 81 15.83 -10.19 16.19
N THR A 82 16.54 -9.36 16.96
CA THR A 82 17.05 -9.70 18.30
C THR A 82 16.69 -8.60 19.30
N THR A 83 16.81 -8.89 20.59
CA THR A 83 16.66 -7.88 21.66
C THR A 83 17.73 -6.79 21.59
N GLU A 84 18.90 -7.12 21.04
CA GLU A 84 20.04 -6.20 20.88
C GLU A 84 19.94 -5.36 19.59
N ASN A 85 19.20 -5.84 18.59
CA ASN A 85 18.94 -5.11 17.34
C ASN A 85 17.44 -5.01 17.06
N MET A 86 16.80 -4.08 17.77
CA MET A 86 15.36 -3.86 17.69
C MET A 86 14.97 -3.00 16.49
N CYS A 87 13.75 -3.20 16.01
CA CYS A 87 13.11 -2.30 15.06
C CYS A 87 12.74 -1.00 15.79
N MET A 88 13.33 0.12 15.36
CA MET A 88 13.21 1.42 16.02
C MET A 88 12.01 2.20 15.53
N ILE A 89 11.84 2.29 14.21
CA ILE A 89 10.76 3.04 13.58
C ILE A 89 10.31 2.35 12.30
N LYS A 90 9.03 2.49 11.97
CA LYS A 90 8.45 2.09 10.68
C LYS A 90 7.19 2.91 10.48
N GLU A 91 6.88 3.28 9.25
CA GLU A 91 5.57 3.82 8.88
C GLU A 91 4.43 3.00 9.53
N LEU A 92 3.38 3.67 9.99
CA LEU A 92 2.14 2.98 10.33
C LEU A 92 1.47 2.59 9.04
N VAL A 93 1.20 1.29 8.89
CA VAL A 93 0.70 0.73 7.64
C VAL A 93 -0.64 0.04 7.84
N PHE A 94 -1.48 0.10 6.82
CA PHE A 94 -2.74 -0.63 6.76
C PHE A 94 -2.84 -1.35 5.42
N ASP A 95 -3.41 -2.55 5.43
CA ASP A 95 -3.72 -3.32 4.23
C ASP A 95 -5.21 -3.64 4.21
N ILE A 96 -5.82 -3.46 3.04
CA ILE A 96 -7.23 -3.71 2.77
C ILE A 96 -7.28 -4.55 1.50
N ASP A 97 -7.73 -5.80 1.63
CA ASP A 97 -7.94 -6.72 0.52
C ASP A 97 -9.44 -6.94 0.29
N LEU A 98 -9.88 -6.87 -0.97
CA LEU A 98 -11.26 -7.16 -1.33
C LEU A 98 -11.71 -8.61 -1.09
N THR A 99 -10.82 -9.55 -0.72
CA THR A 99 -11.25 -10.86 -0.22
C THR A 99 -12.08 -10.79 1.04
N ASP A 100 -11.87 -9.76 1.87
CA ASP A 100 -12.65 -9.63 3.10
C ASP A 100 -14.06 -9.12 2.83
N TYR A 101 -14.37 -8.73 1.59
CA TYR A 101 -15.66 -8.18 1.18
C TYR A 101 -16.48 -9.20 0.39
N THR A 102 -17.76 -9.30 0.72
CA THR A 102 -18.73 -10.09 -0.07
C THR A 102 -19.02 -9.36 -1.37
N ARG A 103 -18.66 -9.98 -2.50
CA ARG A 103 -18.79 -9.38 -3.84
C ARG A 103 -19.54 -10.32 -4.77
N ALA A 104 -20.62 -9.82 -5.39
CA ALA A 104 -21.37 -10.59 -6.39
C ALA A 104 -20.70 -10.61 -7.78
N CYS A 105 -19.83 -9.62 -8.06
CA CYS A 105 -19.27 -9.40 -9.40
C CYS A 105 -17.99 -10.17 -9.72
N CYS A 106 -17.26 -10.68 -8.71
CA CYS A 106 -15.94 -11.30 -8.87
C CYS A 106 -15.76 -12.44 -7.88
N SER A 107 -14.96 -13.44 -8.27
CA SER A 107 -14.38 -14.40 -7.33
C SER A 107 -13.32 -13.74 -6.45
N ASP A 108 -12.91 -14.41 -5.37
CA ASP A 108 -11.91 -13.91 -4.43
C ASP A 108 -10.71 -13.30 -5.13
N LYS A 109 -10.13 -14.01 -6.11
CA LYS A 109 -8.89 -13.61 -6.78
C LYS A 109 -9.05 -12.39 -7.69
N ASP A 110 -10.22 -12.02 -8.17
CA ASP A 110 -10.34 -11.03 -9.24
C ASP A 110 -10.85 -9.67 -8.75
N MET A 111 -10.73 -8.66 -9.61
CA MET A 111 -11.24 -7.32 -9.38
C MET A 111 -11.73 -6.75 -10.72
N CYS A 112 -12.85 -6.03 -10.68
CA CYS A 112 -13.43 -5.31 -11.81
C CYS A 112 -13.96 -3.94 -11.36
N ASP A 113 -14.44 -3.12 -12.31
CA ASP A 113 -14.96 -1.78 -12.01
C ASP A 113 -16.22 -1.80 -11.15
N LYS A 114 -16.96 -2.91 -11.07
CA LYS A 114 -18.13 -3.03 -10.17
C LYS A 114 -17.75 -3.11 -8.69
N CYS A 115 -16.55 -3.61 -8.36
CA CYS A 115 -16.04 -3.65 -6.98
C CYS A 115 -14.96 -2.59 -6.70
N MET A 116 -14.52 -1.83 -7.70
CA MET A 116 -13.64 -0.68 -7.51
C MET A 116 -14.20 0.35 -6.50
N PRO A 117 -15.52 0.64 -6.44
CA PRO A 117 -16.09 1.52 -5.44
C PRO A 117 -15.78 1.10 -3.99
N LEU A 118 -15.60 -0.20 -3.69
CA LEU A 118 -15.21 -0.65 -2.35
C LEU A 118 -13.80 -0.17 -1.97
N ILE A 119 -12.84 -0.19 -2.91
CA ILE A 119 -11.49 0.36 -2.67
C ILE A 119 -11.57 1.86 -2.46
N LYS A 120 -12.33 2.57 -3.30
CA LYS A 120 -12.45 4.03 -3.18
C LYS A 120 -13.09 4.44 -1.86
N CYS A 121 -14.18 3.77 -1.48
CA CYS A 121 -14.81 3.91 -0.17
C CYS A 121 -13.82 3.66 0.96
N ALA A 122 -13.06 2.57 0.87
CA ALA A 122 -12.10 2.22 1.90
C ALA A 122 -10.99 3.27 2.06
N VAL A 123 -10.50 3.84 0.95
CA VAL A 123 -9.51 4.93 0.95
C VAL A 123 -10.09 6.20 1.57
N GLU A 124 -11.27 6.66 1.12
CA GLU A 124 -11.87 7.89 1.64
C GLU A 124 -12.21 7.78 3.14
N VAL A 125 -12.78 6.66 3.57
CA VAL A 125 -13.09 6.43 4.99
C VAL A 125 -11.82 6.36 5.83
N LEU A 126 -10.80 5.60 5.39
CA LEU A 126 -9.56 5.48 6.15
C LEU A 126 -8.78 6.81 6.18
N ASP A 127 -8.75 7.58 5.10
CA ASP A 127 -8.12 8.91 5.08
C ASP A 127 -8.84 9.87 6.04
N ASN A 128 -10.18 9.91 6.02
CA ASN A 128 -10.97 10.72 6.95
C ASN A 128 -10.65 10.35 8.41
N ILE A 129 -10.60 9.06 8.74
CA ILE A 129 -10.24 8.60 10.07
C ILE A 129 -8.82 9.05 10.45
N LEU A 130 -7.83 8.78 9.60
CA LEU A 130 -6.44 9.08 9.91
C LEU A 130 -6.17 10.58 10.04
N ARG A 131 -6.84 11.43 9.25
CA ARG A 131 -6.69 12.89 9.33
C ARG A 131 -7.51 13.50 10.44
N ASN A 132 -8.81 13.21 10.51
CA ASN A 132 -9.74 13.96 11.35
C ASN A 132 -9.84 13.38 12.76
N VAL A 133 -9.60 12.08 12.93
CA VAL A 133 -9.61 11.44 14.26
C VAL A 133 -8.21 11.39 14.86
N PHE A 134 -7.19 10.99 14.08
CA PHE A 134 -5.83 10.83 14.57
C PHE A 134 -4.90 12.02 14.30
N GLY A 135 -5.27 12.95 13.43
CA GLY A 135 -4.45 14.14 13.14
C GLY A 135 -3.23 13.88 12.27
N PHE A 136 -3.15 12.73 11.57
CA PHE A 136 -2.02 12.42 10.70
C PHE A 136 -2.07 13.22 9.40
N CYS A 137 -0.91 13.67 8.94
CA CYS A 137 -0.78 14.52 7.75
C CYS A 137 -0.25 13.75 6.55
N HIS A 138 0.78 12.90 6.76
CA HIS A 138 1.59 12.30 5.70
C HIS A 138 1.10 10.88 5.39
N ILE A 139 -0.06 10.82 4.74
CA ILE A 139 -0.76 9.58 4.41
C ILE A 139 -0.62 9.31 2.90
N LEU A 140 -0.10 8.14 2.54
CA LEU A 140 0.05 7.67 1.16
C LEU A 140 -0.75 6.38 0.95
N PHE A 141 -1.75 6.44 0.08
CA PHE A 141 -2.43 5.24 -0.41
C PHE A 141 -1.77 4.73 -1.69
N VAL A 142 -1.67 3.41 -1.82
CA VAL A 142 -1.04 2.72 -2.94
C VAL A 142 -1.90 1.55 -3.36
N PHE A 143 -2.33 1.53 -4.61
CA PHE A 143 -3.03 0.38 -5.17
C PHE A 143 -2.11 -0.85 -5.11
N SER A 144 -2.59 -1.98 -4.59
CA SER A 144 -1.74 -3.16 -4.37
C SER A 144 -1.32 -3.89 -5.66
N GLY A 145 -1.86 -3.45 -6.81
CA GLY A 145 -1.73 -4.04 -8.15
C GLY A 145 -2.66 -5.23 -8.39
N GLY A 146 -3.25 -5.78 -7.33
CA GLY A 146 -4.19 -6.90 -7.38
C GLY A 146 -5.63 -6.41 -7.22
N ARG A 147 -6.10 -6.47 -5.98
CA ARG A 147 -7.49 -6.25 -5.56
C ARG A 147 -7.59 -5.55 -4.21
N GLY A 148 -6.58 -4.76 -3.85
CA GLY A 148 -6.45 -4.16 -2.54
C GLY A 148 -5.75 -2.82 -2.59
N VAL A 149 -5.62 -2.20 -1.42
CA VAL A 149 -4.92 -0.92 -1.26
C VAL A 149 -4.09 -0.97 0.03
N HIS A 150 -2.88 -0.44 -0.05
CA HIS A 150 -2.01 -0.25 1.11
C HIS A 150 -2.03 1.22 1.50
N CYS A 151 -2.02 1.51 2.79
CA CYS A 151 -1.86 2.85 3.33
C CYS A 151 -0.54 2.93 4.12
N TRP A 152 0.21 4.01 3.92
CA TRP A 152 1.47 4.30 4.61
C TRP A 152 1.36 5.67 5.27
N VAL A 153 1.45 5.71 6.59
CA VAL A 153 1.47 6.94 7.39
C VAL A 153 2.90 7.22 7.83
N SER A 154 3.45 8.32 7.34
CA SER A 154 4.88 8.67 7.47
C SER A 154 5.14 9.82 8.46
N ASP A 155 4.11 10.26 9.20
CA ASP A 155 4.25 11.20 10.30
C ASP A 155 5.27 10.68 11.32
N ALA A 156 6.14 11.56 11.84
CA ALA A 156 7.20 11.16 12.77
C ALA A 156 6.64 10.41 14.00
N ILE A 157 5.51 10.90 14.55
CA ILE A 157 4.84 10.25 15.68
C ILE A 157 4.28 8.87 15.31
N ALA A 158 3.69 8.72 14.12
CA ALA A 158 3.18 7.45 13.63
C ALA A 158 4.31 6.43 13.45
N MET A 159 5.48 6.90 13.00
CA MET A 159 6.64 6.05 12.80
C MET A 159 7.22 5.48 14.10
N THR A 160 7.06 6.21 15.20
CA THR A 160 7.57 5.84 16.54
C THR A 160 6.58 5.05 17.40
N LEU A 161 5.36 4.80 16.91
CA LEU A 161 4.35 4.06 17.67
C LEU A 161 4.84 2.65 18.03
N THR A 162 4.64 2.28 19.30
CA THR A 162 4.90 0.92 19.77
C THR A 162 3.90 -0.08 19.19
N ASP A 163 4.23 -1.37 19.20
CA ASP A 163 3.28 -2.42 18.79
C ASP A 163 1.95 -2.36 19.58
N ARG A 164 2.00 -1.92 20.84
CA ARG A 164 0.80 -1.71 21.67
C ARG A 164 -0.03 -0.53 21.15
N ASP A 165 0.59 0.60 20.84
CA ASP A 165 -0.14 1.76 20.34
C ASP A 165 -0.73 1.50 18.95
N ARG A 166 0.01 0.79 18.09
CA ARG A 166 -0.49 0.33 16.79
C ARG A 166 -1.71 -0.58 16.95
N ALA A 167 -1.67 -1.53 17.88
CA ALA A 167 -2.82 -2.38 18.19
C ALA A 167 -4.02 -1.55 18.67
N ASN A 168 -3.80 -0.58 19.57
CA ASN A 168 -4.86 0.31 20.05
C ASN A 168 -5.50 1.12 18.92
N ILE A 169 -4.73 1.61 17.95
CA ILE A 169 -5.26 2.31 16.76
C ILE A 169 -6.16 1.37 15.94
N VAL A 170 -5.68 0.16 15.63
CA VAL A 170 -6.46 -0.84 14.87
C VAL A 170 -7.76 -1.20 15.59
N ASP A 171 -7.69 -1.43 16.90
CA ASP A 171 -8.84 -1.77 17.72
C ASP A 171 -9.83 -0.61 17.78
N TYR A 172 -9.34 0.63 17.91
CA TYR A 172 -10.18 1.82 17.89
C TYR A 172 -10.92 1.96 16.57
N ILE A 173 -10.24 1.82 15.42
CA ILE A 173 -10.86 1.90 14.10
C ILE A 173 -11.94 0.82 13.95
N SER A 174 -11.67 -0.40 14.42
CA SER A 174 -12.62 -1.53 14.36
C SER A 174 -13.88 -1.32 15.21
N MET A 175 -13.83 -0.42 16.20
CA MET A 175 -14.98 -0.05 17.04
C MET A 175 -15.78 1.14 16.49
N LEU A 176 -15.27 1.87 15.50
CA LEU A 176 -15.97 3.04 14.93
C LEU A 176 -17.36 2.75 14.38
N PRO A 177 -17.64 1.59 13.75
CA PRO A 177 -19.01 1.25 13.30
C PRO A 177 -20.06 1.21 14.42
N LYS A 178 -19.66 1.19 15.69
CA LYS A 178 -20.54 1.24 16.87
C LYS A 178 -20.78 2.65 17.38
N LYS A 179 -20.19 3.66 16.75
CA LYS A 179 -20.26 5.08 17.12
C LYS A 179 -21.02 5.85 16.06
N ASN A 180 -21.61 6.99 16.43
CA ASN A 180 -22.17 7.94 15.49
C ASN A 180 -21.02 8.78 14.89
N MET A 181 -20.76 8.62 13.59
CA MET A 181 -19.65 9.27 12.89
C MET A 181 -20.16 9.93 11.60
N PRO A 182 -20.80 11.12 11.67
CA PRO A 182 -21.52 11.72 10.54
C PRO A 182 -20.69 11.89 9.27
N GLU A 183 -19.40 12.26 9.39
CA GLU A 183 -18.50 12.41 8.25
C GLU A 183 -18.22 11.07 7.55
N ILE A 184 -17.99 10.00 8.33
CA ILE A 184 -17.80 8.65 7.79
C ILE A 184 -19.10 8.16 7.16
N GLU A 185 -20.23 8.36 7.83
CA GLU A 185 -21.54 7.95 7.31
C GLU A 185 -21.91 8.65 6.00
N ALA A 186 -21.49 9.91 5.81
CA ALA A 186 -21.67 10.62 4.54
C ALA A 186 -20.89 9.94 3.40
N ILE A 187 -19.63 9.55 3.65
CA ILE A 187 -18.82 8.81 2.69
C ILE A 187 -19.48 7.45 2.39
N LEU A 188 -19.89 6.71 3.42
CA LEU A 188 -20.55 5.42 3.25
C LEU A 188 -21.84 5.53 2.42
N LYS A 189 -22.66 6.58 2.64
CA LYS A 189 -23.87 6.84 1.84
C LYS A 189 -23.55 7.15 0.38
N LYS A 190 -22.53 7.97 0.10
CA LYS A 190 -22.04 8.20 -1.29
C LYS A 190 -21.78 6.87 -1.99
N TYR A 191 -21.11 5.93 -1.33
CA TYR A 191 -20.79 4.63 -1.92
C TYR A 191 -21.93 3.62 -1.89
N GLN A 192 -22.86 3.74 -0.94
CA GLN A 192 -24.13 3.00 -0.94
C GLN A 192 -24.90 3.26 -2.24
N ASP A 193 -25.01 4.53 -2.64
CA ASP A 193 -25.71 4.96 -3.85
C ASP A 193 -24.98 4.49 -5.11
N ILE A 194 -23.66 4.71 -5.19
CA ILE A 194 -22.83 4.26 -6.34
C ILE A 194 -22.94 2.75 -6.57
N MET A 195 -23.03 1.97 -5.48
CA MET A 195 -23.13 0.52 -5.54
C MET A 195 -24.56 0.00 -5.67
N GLY A 196 -25.56 0.88 -5.72
CA GLY A 196 -26.98 0.51 -5.84
C GLY A 196 -27.48 -0.31 -4.65
N LEU A 197 -26.96 -0.06 -3.46
CA LEU A 197 -27.45 -0.68 -2.22
C LEU A 197 -28.77 0.00 -1.80
N SER A 198 -29.66 -0.75 -1.15
CA SER A 198 -30.98 -0.24 -0.73
C SER A 198 -30.85 0.99 0.17
N GLU A 199 -31.53 2.09 -0.17
CA GLU A 199 -31.63 3.29 0.69
C GLU A 199 -32.29 3.01 2.05
N LYS A 200 -33.08 1.93 2.13
CA LYS A 200 -33.73 1.48 3.37
C LYS A 200 -32.82 0.64 4.27
N ALA A 201 -31.59 0.36 3.83
CA ALA A 201 -30.64 -0.43 4.62
C ALA A 201 -30.37 0.26 5.97
N LEU A 202 -30.35 -0.52 7.05
CA LEU A 202 -29.95 -0.01 8.35
C LEU A 202 -28.47 0.41 8.29
N ILE A 203 -28.10 1.45 9.02
CA ILE A 203 -26.72 1.97 9.00
C ILE A 203 -25.68 0.90 9.34
N GLY A 204 -26.00 -0.03 10.25
CA GLY A 204 -25.14 -1.17 10.58
C GLY A 204 -24.87 -2.11 9.40
N GLU A 205 -25.83 -2.28 8.48
CA GLU A 205 -25.65 -3.07 7.26
C GLU A 205 -24.73 -2.33 6.27
N VAL A 206 -24.86 -1.00 6.18
CA VAL A 206 -24.00 -0.17 5.34
C VAL A 206 -22.56 -0.24 5.84
N TYR A 207 -22.33 -0.07 7.15
CA TYR A 207 -21.01 -0.28 7.77
C TYR A 207 -20.47 -1.68 7.49
N SER A 208 -21.26 -2.74 7.69
CA SER A 208 -20.83 -4.12 7.45
C SER A 208 -20.36 -4.37 6.01
N ARG A 209 -20.99 -3.70 5.03
CA ARG A 209 -20.68 -3.87 3.60
C ARG A 209 -19.54 -2.99 3.11
N LEU A 210 -19.45 -1.75 3.59
CA LEU A 210 -18.64 -0.70 2.96
C LEU A 210 -17.49 -0.18 3.82
N PHE A 211 -17.54 -0.38 5.15
CA PHE A 211 -16.48 0.10 6.03
C PHE A 211 -15.16 -0.65 5.78
N PRO A 212 -13.99 0.04 5.84
CA PRO A 212 -12.67 -0.58 5.71
C PRO A 212 -12.50 -1.83 6.56
N LYS A 213 -12.23 -2.97 5.91
CA LYS A 213 -11.80 -4.20 6.57
C LYS A 213 -10.28 -4.25 6.55
N LEU A 214 -9.68 -3.97 7.71
CA LEU A 214 -8.24 -3.90 7.86
C LEU A 214 -7.65 -5.28 8.17
N ASP A 215 -6.56 -5.66 7.51
CA ASP A 215 -5.69 -6.73 8.02
C ASP A 215 -4.96 -6.22 9.27
N ALA A 216 -5.49 -6.63 10.43
CA ALA A 216 -4.97 -6.21 11.72
C ALA A 216 -3.51 -6.65 11.94
N ASN A 217 -3.09 -7.78 11.39
CA ASN A 217 -1.73 -8.31 11.62
C ASN A 217 -0.66 -7.48 10.90
N VAL A 218 -1.01 -6.89 9.76
CA VAL A 218 -0.15 -5.98 9.00
C VAL A 218 0.15 -4.71 9.79
N SER A 219 -0.85 -4.23 10.52
CA SER A 219 -0.83 -2.92 11.17
C SER A 219 -0.21 -2.96 12.58
N ARG A 220 -0.35 -4.08 13.29
CA ARG A 220 -0.01 -4.23 14.72
C ARG A 220 1.50 -4.27 15.02
N GLN A 221 2.32 -4.81 14.12
CA GLN A 221 3.75 -5.02 14.39
C GLN A 221 4.64 -4.06 13.61
N THR A 222 5.53 -3.36 14.32
CA THR A 222 6.49 -2.41 13.75
C THR A 222 7.49 -3.07 12.80
N LYS A 223 7.71 -4.39 12.91
CA LYS A 223 8.59 -5.17 12.01
C LYS A 223 7.89 -5.73 10.78
N HIS A 224 6.60 -5.48 10.59
CA HIS A 224 5.84 -6.05 9.49
C HIS A 224 6.39 -5.54 8.14
N LEU A 225 6.54 -6.46 7.17
CA LEU A 225 6.98 -6.15 5.82
C LEU A 225 5.77 -5.90 4.94
N LEU A 226 5.74 -4.78 4.23
CA LEU A 226 4.65 -4.47 3.31
C LEU A 226 5.20 -4.09 1.94
N LYS A 227 4.51 -4.54 0.88
CA LYS A 227 4.93 -4.36 -0.51
C LYS A 227 5.19 -2.90 -0.84
N SER A 228 6.34 -2.64 -1.45
CA SER A 228 6.75 -1.31 -1.89
C SER A 228 5.78 -0.69 -2.90
N PRO A 229 5.57 0.64 -2.86
CA PRO A 229 5.06 1.37 -4.00
C PRO A 229 5.87 1.08 -5.26
N PHE A 230 5.22 1.17 -6.42
CA PHE A 230 5.78 0.92 -7.75
C PHE A 230 6.27 -0.52 -8.03
N CYS A 231 6.05 -1.48 -7.13
CA CYS A 231 6.27 -2.90 -7.45
C CYS A 231 5.33 -3.37 -8.58
N ILE A 232 5.75 -4.40 -9.33
CA ILE A 232 4.88 -5.05 -10.29
C ILE A 232 4.14 -6.20 -9.60
N HIS A 233 2.81 -6.22 -9.67
CA HIS A 233 2.04 -7.32 -9.10
C HIS A 233 2.24 -8.59 -9.93
N PRO A 234 2.67 -9.73 -9.35
CA PRO A 234 3.17 -10.87 -10.11
C PRO A 234 2.13 -11.56 -11.00
N ARG A 235 0.85 -11.53 -10.62
CA ARG A 235 -0.24 -12.14 -11.40
C ARG A 235 -0.81 -11.21 -12.48
N THR A 236 -1.19 -9.99 -12.11
CA THR A 236 -1.87 -9.02 -12.99
C THR A 236 -0.89 -8.23 -13.86
N GLY A 237 0.39 -8.17 -13.50
CA GLY A 237 1.39 -7.34 -14.17
C GLY A 237 1.22 -5.83 -13.92
N ARG A 238 0.21 -5.42 -13.13
CA ARG A 238 -0.05 -4.01 -12.82
C ARG A 238 1.04 -3.43 -11.93
N VAL A 239 1.36 -2.16 -12.16
CA VAL A 239 2.22 -1.38 -11.27
C VAL A 239 1.43 -1.01 -10.01
N CYS A 240 2.05 -1.14 -8.84
CA CYS A 240 1.46 -0.73 -7.56
C CYS A 240 1.55 0.78 -7.42
N VAL A 241 0.64 1.51 -8.07
CA VAL A 241 0.71 2.97 -8.18
C VAL A 241 0.12 3.67 -6.96
N PRO A 242 0.68 4.82 -6.54
CA PRO A 242 0.06 5.68 -5.55
C PRO A 242 -1.29 6.22 -6.03
N ILE A 243 -2.21 6.42 -5.10
CA ILE A 243 -3.56 6.95 -5.35
C ILE A 243 -3.61 8.40 -4.88
N ASP A 244 -3.98 9.31 -5.79
CA ASP A 244 -4.33 10.68 -5.43
C ASP A 244 -5.80 10.71 -4.99
N ILE A 245 -6.02 11.02 -3.72
CA ILE A 245 -7.36 11.05 -3.11
C ILE A 245 -8.22 12.13 -3.76
N LYS A 246 -7.63 13.23 -4.25
CA LYS A 246 -8.37 14.31 -4.91
C LYS A 246 -8.98 13.86 -6.25
N GLU A 247 -8.38 12.85 -6.88
CA GLU A 247 -8.79 12.30 -8.17
C GLU A 247 -9.43 10.91 -8.03
N ILE A 248 -9.82 10.51 -6.81
CA ILE A 248 -10.25 9.13 -6.54
C ILE A 248 -11.52 8.73 -7.29
N ASP A 249 -12.43 9.67 -7.51
CA ASP A 249 -13.66 9.43 -8.27
C ASP A 249 -13.36 9.10 -9.73
N ALA A 250 -12.29 9.67 -10.30
CA ALA A 250 -11.85 9.39 -11.67
C ALA A 250 -11.05 8.09 -11.81
N LEU A 251 -10.56 7.49 -10.71
CA LEU A 251 -9.73 6.30 -10.76
C LEU A 251 -10.50 5.08 -11.32
N ARG A 252 -10.01 4.50 -12.42
CA ARG A 252 -10.55 3.25 -12.99
C ARG A 252 -9.51 2.15 -12.97
N LEU A 253 -9.96 0.90 -12.96
CA LEU A 253 -9.04 -0.25 -12.92
C LEU A 253 -8.26 -0.41 -14.23
N GLU A 254 -8.89 -0.06 -15.35
CA GLU A 254 -8.30 -0.07 -16.70
C GLU A 254 -7.18 0.97 -16.89
N ASP A 255 -7.20 2.06 -16.12
CA ASP A 255 -6.20 3.13 -16.19
C ASP A 255 -4.91 2.78 -15.42
N ILE A 256 -4.90 1.69 -14.65
CA ILE A 256 -3.73 1.26 -13.89
C ILE A 256 -2.73 0.60 -14.85
N PRO A 257 -1.55 1.19 -15.06
CA PRO A 257 -0.62 0.69 -16.06
C PRO A 257 -0.02 -0.65 -15.64
N THR A 258 0.28 -1.50 -16.62
CA THR A 258 1.06 -2.72 -16.44
C THR A 258 2.54 -2.50 -16.71
N ALA A 259 3.39 -3.43 -16.27
CA ALA A 259 4.81 -3.44 -16.62
C ALA A 259 5.02 -3.38 -18.15
N ARG A 260 4.16 -4.04 -18.92
CA ARG A 260 4.21 -4.00 -20.39
C ARG A 260 3.92 -2.59 -20.94
N ASP A 261 2.90 -1.92 -20.40
CA ASP A 261 2.53 -0.57 -20.83
C ASP A 261 3.65 0.42 -20.53
N VAL A 262 4.22 0.34 -19.33
CA VAL A 262 5.29 1.25 -18.89
C VAL A 262 6.62 0.99 -19.61
N VAL A 263 6.97 -0.27 -19.88
CA VAL A 263 8.16 -0.60 -20.69
C VAL A 263 8.00 -0.09 -22.13
N ARG A 264 6.80 -0.15 -22.69
CA ARG A 264 6.51 0.39 -24.03
C ARG A 264 6.49 1.92 -24.04
N LYS A 265 5.93 2.54 -23.00
CA LYS A 265 5.72 3.99 -22.91
C LYS A 265 5.95 4.47 -21.47
N ARG A 266 7.18 4.90 -21.18
CA ARG A 266 7.63 5.22 -19.81
C ARG A 266 6.87 6.38 -19.17
N ASP A 267 6.50 7.38 -19.97
CA ASP A 267 5.83 8.61 -19.53
C ASP A 267 4.44 8.38 -18.91
N ILE A 268 3.82 7.22 -19.13
CA ILE A 268 2.55 6.84 -18.48
C ILE A 268 2.71 6.80 -16.94
N LEU A 269 3.91 6.47 -16.45
CA LEU A 269 4.18 6.39 -15.03
C LEU A 269 4.45 7.78 -14.40
N ASP A 270 4.77 8.80 -15.21
CA ASP A 270 5.23 10.11 -14.73
C ASP A 270 4.22 10.79 -13.82
N LYS A 271 2.91 10.70 -14.11
CA LYS A 271 1.88 11.31 -13.26
C LYS A 271 1.91 10.73 -11.84
N TYR A 272 2.12 9.42 -11.71
CA TYR A 272 2.19 8.73 -10.44
C TYR A 272 3.50 9.04 -9.70
N VAL A 273 4.62 9.08 -10.43
CA VAL A 273 5.93 9.44 -9.85
C VAL A 273 5.93 10.90 -9.36
N LYS A 274 5.37 11.83 -10.14
CA LYS A 274 5.24 13.25 -9.74
C LYS A 274 4.41 13.41 -8.47
N TYR A 275 3.24 12.77 -8.42
CA TYR A 275 2.41 12.77 -7.21
C TYR A 275 3.17 12.21 -6.00
N PHE A 276 3.85 11.08 -6.17
CA PHE A 276 4.65 10.47 -5.10
C PHE A 276 5.81 11.36 -4.65
N GLN A 277 6.53 12.01 -5.56
CA GLN A 277 7.60 12.94 -5.25
C GLN A 277 7.09 14.18 -4.49
N GLN A 278 5.92 14.70 -4.87
CA GLN A 278 5.26 15.79 -4.15
C GLN A 278 4.92 15.36 -2.72
N HIS A 279 4.32 14.18 -2.55
CA HIS A 279 4.05 13.60 -1.24
C HIS A 279 5.33 13.47 -0.40
N ALA A 280 6.37 12.83 -0.97
CA ALA A 280 7.66 12.63 -0.30
C ALA A 280 8.34 13.94 0.11
N SER A 281 8.18 15.01 -0.68
CA SER A 281 8.75 16.33 -0.38
C SER A 281 8.12 17.04 0.80
N GLN A 282 6.90 16.65 1.20
CA GLN A 282 6.18 17.25 2.32
C GLN A 282 6.58 16.62 3.66
N ILE A 283 7.17 15.42 3.63
CA ILE A 283 7.62 14.71 4.83
C ILE A 283 8.91 15.37 5.32
N LYS A 284 8.84 15.94 6.53
CA LYS A 284 9.99 16.53 7.23
C LYS A 284 10.67 15.48 8.08
#